data_AF-A0A0F9C8L8-F1
#
_entry.id   AF-A0A0F9C8L8-F1
#
_cell.length_a   1.000
_cell.length_b   1.000
_cell.length_c   1.000
_cell.angle_alpha   90.00
_cell.angle_beta   90.00
_cell.angle_gamma   90.00
#
_symmetry.space_group_name_H-M   'P 1'
#
loop_
_entity.id
_entity.type
_entity.pdbx_description
1 polymer ?
#
loop_
_entity_poly.entity_id
_entity_poly.type
_entity_poly.pdbx_seq_one_letter_code
_entity_poly.pdbx_strand_id
1 'polypeptide(L)'
;IYRYLSKFYKKENLCWVNFQSKIAVAFTEDDNGNVVYKNGKPVFEEEYVIDWAVRRNKVLLYDGEHAEIAYDYKFDKQFGGMKSMFSGNRVKYGHLTEDHLHSAFQVFSIMQWSNEFNLVKPIKKKDWGVGAVSWE
;
A
#
# COMPACT_ATOMS: atom_id res chain seq x y z
N ILE A 1 11.45 6.81 12.38
CA ILE A 1 10.51 7.93 12.17
C ILE A 1 9.66 8.11 13.42
N TYR A 2 9.71 9.33 13.97
CA TYR A 2 9.00 9.93 15.12
C TYR A 2 8.17 9.06 16.07
N ARG A 3 8.82 8.12 16.79
CA ARG A 3 8.19 7.38 17.89
C ARG A 3 7.56 8.29 18.96
N TYR A 4 8.02 9.54 19.08
CA TYR A 4 7.44 10.50 20.02
C TYR A 4 5.99 10.88 19.66
N LEU A 5 5.58 10.82 18.39
CA LEU A 5 4.23 11.21 17.96
C LEU A 5 3.16 10.27 18.52
N SER A 6 3.50 9.04 18.88
CA SER A 6 2.58 8.12 19.58
C SER A 6 2.22 8.56 20.99
N LYS A 7 2.88 9.58 21.53
CA LYS A 7 2.48 10.22 22.80
C LYS A 7 1.29 11.16 22.61
N PHE A 8 1.10 11.69 21.40
CA PHE A 8 0.09 12.69 21.10
C PHE A 8 -1.07 12.14 20.26
N TYR A 9 -0.78 11.16 19.40
CA TYR A 9 -1.76 10.56 18.48
C TYR A 9 -2.00 9.09 18.81
N LYS A 10 -3.26 8.65 18.66
CA LYS A 10 -3.62 7.23 18.76
C LYS A 10 -2.84 6.43 17.72
N LYS A 11 -2.45 5.20 18.07
CA LYS A 11 -1.65 4.32 17.20
C LYS A 11 -2.32 4.07 15.84
N GLU A 12 -3.65 4.02 15.82
CA GLU A 12 -4.48 3.85 14.63
C GLU A 12 -4.33 5.00 13.62
N ASN A 13 -4.00 6.21 14.10
CA ASN A 13 -3.82 7.40 13.27
C ASN A 13 -2.35 7.58 12.82
N LEU A 14 -1.48 6.62 13.11
CA LEU A 14 -0.06 6.68 12.77
C LEU A 14 0.28 5.66 11.67
N CYS A 15 0.94 6.14 10.62
CA CYS A 15 1.48 5.28 9.58
C CYS A 15 2.82 4.69 10.03
N TRP A 16 2.81 3.45 10.50
CA TRP A 16 4.03 2.71 10.83
C TRP A 16 4.55 1.98 9.59
N VAL A 17 5.61 2.51 9.01
CA VAL A 17 6.22 1.93 7.81
C VAL A 17 7.47 1.14 8.17
N ASN A 18 7.53 -0.12 7.72
CA ASN A 18 8.73 -0.94 7.67
C ASN A 18 8.96 -1.39 6.23
N PHE A 19 9.98 -0.85 5.56
CA PHE A 19 10.26 -1.17 4.16
C PHE A 19 10.69 -2.61 3.91
N GLN A 20 11.08 -3.35 4.95
CA GLN A 20 11.44 -4.77 4.87
C GLN A 20 10.25 -5.71 5.10
N SER A 21 9.11 -5.20 5.56
CA SER A 21 7.91 -6.02 5.76
C SER A 21 7.11 -6.17 4.47
N LYS A 22 6.07 -7.01 4.55
CA LYS A 22 5.04 -7.09 3.53
C LYS A 22 3.83 -6.24 3.89
N ILE A 23 3.04 -5.87 2.88
CA ILE A 23 1.77 -5.17 2.99
C ILE A 23 0.70 -5.92 2.19
N ALA A 24 -0.53 -5.92 2.69
CA ALA A 24 -1.67 -6.45 1.97
C ALA A 24 -2.03 -5.53 0.78
N VAL A 25 -2.15 -6.12 -0.41
CA VAL A 25 -2.37 -5.38 -1.66
C VAL A 25 -3.68 -5.73 -2.36
N ALA A 26 -4.20 -6.93 -2.10
CA ALA A 26 -5.45 -7.42 -2.67
C ALA A 26 -6.04 -8.51 -1.79
N PHE A 27 -7.27 -8.91 -2.09
CA PHE A 27 -7.87 -10.11 -1.55
C PHE A 27 -7.40 -11.31 -2.37
N THR A 28 -7.06 -12.41 -1.72
CA THR A 28 -6.81 -13.67 -2.43
C THR A 28 -8.14 -14.17 -2.98
N GLU A 29 -8.22 -14.41 -4.27
CA GLU A 29 -9.39 -14.94 -4.95
C GLU A 29 -9.20 -16.43 -5.30
N ASP A 30 -10.30 -17.19 -5.33
CA ASP A 30 -10.32 -18.56 -5.86
C ASP A 30 -10.42 -18.57 -7.40
N ASP A 31 -10.38 -19.75 -8.01
CA ASP A 31 -10.47 -19.90 -9.47
C ASP A 31 -11.79 -19.36 -10.07
N ASN A 32 -12.79 -19.09 -9.23
CA ASN A 32 -14.08 -18.51 -9.60
C ASN A 32 -14.18 -17.01 -9.28
N GLY A 33 -13.09 -16.37 -8.85
CA GLY A 33 -13.05 -14.94 -8.50
C GLY A 33 -13.67 -14.60 -7.14
N ASN A 34 -13.91 -15.57 -6.27
CA ASN A 34 -14.45 -15.31 -4.92
C ASN A 34 -13.32 -15.12 -3.92
N VAL A 35 -13.47 -14.14 -3.01
CA VAL A 35 -12.53 -13.90 -1.92
C VAL A 35 -12.41 -15.14 -1.03
N VAL A 36 -11.18 -15.61 -0.82
CA VAL A 36 -10.86 -16.73 0.05
C VAL A 36 -10.87 -16.29 1.51
N TYR A 37 -11.58 -17.03 2.35
CA TYR A 37 -11.63 -16.80 3.80
C TYR A 37 -10.97 -17.93 4.56
N LYS A 38 -10.14 -17.59 5.57
CA LYS A 38 -9.56 -18.53 6.52
C LYS A 38 -9.92 -18.11 7.94
N ASN A 39 -10.54 -19.00 8.70
CA ASN A 39 -11.02 -18.73 10.06
C ASN A 39 -11.93 -17.49 10.16
N GLY A 40 -12.83 -17.32 9.18
CA GLY A 40 -13.76 -16.18 9.13
C GLY A 40 -13.13 -14.82 8.79
N LYS A 41 -11.86 -14.79 8.39
CA LYS A 41 -11.17 -13.57 7.94
C LYS A 41 -10.74 -13.71 6.48
N PRO A 42 -10.84 -12.65 5.66
CA PRO A 42 -10.33 -12.68 4.30
C PRO A 42 -8.83 -12.91 4.29
N VAL A 43 -8.35 -13.71 3.35
CA VAL A 43 -6.93 -13.89 3.06
C VAL A 43 -6.49 -12.79 2.11
N PHE A 44 -5.31 -12.23 2.36
CA PHE A 44 -4.76 -11.13 1.58
C PHE A 44 -3.57 -11.61 0.76
N GLU A 45 -3.46 -11.06 -0.44
CA GLU A 45 -2.21 -11.10 -1.20
C GLU A 45 -1.25 -10.08 -0.59
N GLU A 46 0.01 -10.48 -0.45
CA GLU A 46 1.02 -9.68 0.23
C GLU A 46 2.22 -9.42 -0.68
N GLU A 47 2.62 -8.15 -0.78
CA GLU A 47 3.83 -7.73 -1.49
C GLU A 47 4.83 -7.07 -0.54
N TYR A 48 6.11 -7.03 -0.93
CA TYR A 48 7.10 -6.25 -0.20
C TYR A 48 6.78 -4.77 -0.28
N VAL A 49 6.77 -4.11 0.89
CA VAL A 49 6.40 -2.70 1.03
C VAL A 49 7.20 -1.80 0.09
N ILE A 50 8.51 -2.05 -0.04
CA ILE A 50 9.38 -1.22 -0.87
C ILE A 50 9.03 -1.31 -2.37
N ASP A 51 8.83 -2.52 -2.89
CA ASP A 51 8.48 -2.75 -4.29
C ASP A 51 7.11 -2.16 -4.62
N TRP A 52 6.14 -2.45 -3.76
CA TRP A 52 4.79 -1.96 -3.91
C TRP A 52 4.73 -0.42 -3.84
N ALA A 53 5.44 0.21 -2.90
CA ALA A 53 5.43 1.66 -2.75
C ALA A 53 6.06 2.39 -3.94
N VAL A 54 7.12 1.84 -4.56
CA VAL A 54 7.71 2.40 -5.78
C VAL A 54 6.74 2.32 -6.96
N ARG A 55 6.06 1.17 -7.13
CA ARG A 55 5.05 1.01 -8.18
C ARG A 55 3.86 1.93 -7.96
N ARG A 56 3.34 2.01 -6.72
CA ARG A 56 2.23 2.90 -6.38
C ARG A 56 2.58 4.36 -6.56
N ASN A 57 3.79 4.79 -6.20
CA ASN A 57 4.27 6.14 -6.47
C ASN A 57 4.19 6.46 -7.97
N LYS A 58 4.60 5.55 -8.85
CA LYS A 58 4.47 5.79 -10.30
C LYS A 58 3.01 6.01 -10.70
N VAL A 59 2.10 5.19 -10.20
CA VAL A 59 0.67 5.35 -10.47
C VAL A 59 0.16 6.69 -9.93
N LEU A 60 0.49 7.07 -8.70
CA LEU A 60 0.02 8.33 -8.10
C LEU A 60 0.59 9.58 -8.78
N LEU A 61 1.81 9.50 -9.33
CA LEU A 61 2.53 10.64 -9.89
C LEU A 61 2.37 10.77 -11.41
N TYR A 62 2.22 9.67 -12.15
CA TYR A 62 2.20 9.66 -13.62
C TYR A 62 0.91 9.13 -14.23
N ASP A 63 0.32 8.07 -13.66
CA ASP A 63 -0.87 7.42 -14.25
C ASP A 63 -2.19 7.85 -13.59
N GLY A 64 -2.13 8.65 -12.53
CA GLY A 64 -3.28 9.06 -11.73
C GLY A 64 -3.63 10.52 -11.96
N GLU A 65 -4.92 10.83 -11.98
CA GLU A 65 -5.47 12.21 -11.99
C GLU A 65 -5.21 12.99 -10.67
N HIS A 66 -4.31 12.50 -9.82
CA HIS A 66 -4.23 12.88 -8.42
C HIS A 66 -3.12 13.88 -8.08
N ALA A 67 -2.13 14.07 -8.95
CA ALA A 67 -1.02 14.97 -8.69
C ALA A 67 -0.54 15.71 -9.95
N GLU A 68 -0.82 17.01 -10.03
CA GLU A 68 -0.09 17.91 -10.93
C GLU A 68 1.23 18.30 -10.26
N ILE A 69 2.34 17.76 -10.75
CA ILE A 69 3.67 18.07 -10.22
C ILE A 69 4.22 19.24 -11.02
N ALA A 70 4.30 20.41 -10.37
CA ALA A 70 5.04 21.53 -10.93
C ALA A 70 6.50 21.14 -11.16
N TYR A 71 7.09 21.63 -12.25
CA TYR A 71 8.50 21.38 -12.53
C TYR A 71 9.38 21.90 -11.39
N ASP A 72 10.08 20.99 -10.72
CA ASP A 72 10.99 21.29 -9.63
C ASP A 72 12.33 20.58 -9.84
N TYR A 73 13.42 21.35 -9.84
CA TYR A 73 14.77 20.85 -10.10
C TYR A 73 15.25 19.84 -9.05
N LYS A 74 14.83 20.00 -7.79
CA LYS A 74 15.24 19.09 -6.71
C LYS A 74 14.50 17.76 -6.81
N PHE A 75 13.20 17.81 -7.15
CA PHE A 75 12.38 16.65 -7.44
C PHE A 75 12.96 15.85 -8.61
N ASP A 76 13.25 16.49 -9.74
CA ASP A 76 13.82 15.85 -10.93
C ASP A 76 15.17 15.17 -10.61
N LYS A 77 16.05 15.86 -9.88
CA LYS A 77 17.36 15.31 -9.48
C LYS A 77 17.24 14.08 -8.58
N GLN A 78 16.30 14.08 -7.63
CA GLN A 78 16.14 12.99 -6.66
C GLN A 78 15.33 11.82 -7.23
N PHE A 79 14.31 12.06 -8.02
CA PHE A 79 13.55 10.98 -8.66
C PHE A 79 14.27 10.40 -9.88
N GLY A 80 14.92 11.23 -10.69
CA GLY A 80 15.70 10.79 -11.86
C GLY A 80 16.99 10.04 -11.49
N GLY A 81 17.52 10.26 -10.28
CA GLY A 81 18.70 9.55 -9.79
C GLY A 81 18.42 8.20 -9.13
N MET A 82 17.15 7.75 -9.09
CA MET A 82 16.79 6.43 -8.57
C MET A 82 17.24 5.33 -9.53
N LYS A 83 17.91 4.31 -9.00
CA LYS A 83 18.32 3.13 -9.76
C LYS A 83 17.81 1.86 -9.10
N SER A 84 17.17 1.01 -9.89
CA SER A 84 16.87 -0.36 -9.49
C SER A 84 18.04 -1.26 -9.85
N MET A 85 18.55 -2.01 -8.88
CA MET A 85 19.55 -3.05 -9.07
C MET A 85 18.96 -4.40 -8.67
N PHE A 86 19.07 -5.41 -9.52
CA PHE A 86 18.72 -6.78 -9.13
C PHE A 86 19.81 -7.34 -8.22
N SER A 87 19.42 -7.87 -7.06
CA SER A 87 20.30 -8.56 -6.12
C SER A 87 19.71 -9.94 -5.85
N GLY A 88 20.17 -10.94 -6.61
CA GLY A 88 19.51 -12.24 -6.69
C GLY A 88 18.10 -12.11 -7.28
N ASN A 89 17.11 -12.69 -6.61
CA ASN A 89 15.70 -12.63 -7.03
C ASN A 89 14.93 -11.39 -6.51
N ARG A 90 15.61 -10.41 -5.90
CA ARG A 90 14.96 -9.20 -5.36
C ARG A 90 15.49 -7.94 -6.03
N VAL A 91 14.59 -6.98 -6.24
CA VAL A 91 14.96 -5.64 -6.67
C VAL A 91 15.40 -4.86 -5.44
N LYS A 92 16.59 -4.26 -5.50
CA LYS A 92 17.04 -3.25 -4.55
C LYS A 92 16.92 -1.90 -5.21
N TYR A 93 16.22 -0.98 -4.57
CA TYR A 93 16.19 0.41 -4.98
C TYR A 93 17.30 1.14 -4.23
N GLY A 94 18.17 1.79 -4.99
CA GLY A 94 19.23 2.63 -4.46
C GLY A 94 19.19 3.99 -5.13
N HIS A 95 19.89 4.94 -4.52
CA HIS A 95 20.01 6.28 -5.05
C HIS A 95 21.48 6.69 -5.06
N LEU A 96 21.89 7.43 -6.07
CA LEU A 96 23.25 7.96 -6.19
C LEU A 96 23.53 9.10 -5.19
N THR A 97 22.48 9.69 -4.60
CA THR A 97 22.52 10.86 -3.70
C THR A 97 21.52 10.69 -2.55
N GLU A 98 21.29 11.75 -1.76
CA GLU A 98 20.28 11.76 -0.68
C GLU A 98 18.89 11.27 -1.13
N ASP A 99 18.29 10.38 -0.34
CA ASP A 99 17.08 9.61 -0.67
C ASP A 99 15.86 9.95 0.19
N HIS A 100 15.96 11.00 1.01
CA HIS A 100 14.92 11.35 1.97
C HIS A 100 13.61 11.75 1.31
N LEU A 101 13.65 12.44 0.17
CA LEU A 101 12.46 12.80 -0.59
C LEU A 101 11.77 11.55 -1.16
N HIS A 102 12.53 10.67 -1.81
CA HIS A 102 11.99 9.42 -2.33
C HIS A 102 11.36 8.56 -1.21
N SER A 103 12.05 8.43 -0.08
CA SER A 103 11.52 7.74 1.10
C SER A 103 10.23 8.37 1.63
N ALA A 104 10.13 9.70 1.62
CA ALA A 104 8.92 10.41 2.03
C ALA A 104 7.74 10.12 1.10
N PHE A 105 7.96 10.11 -0.22
CA PHE A 105 6.93 9.74 -1.18
C PHE A 105 6.51 8.27 -1.05
N GLN A 106 7.43 7.36 -0.78
CA GLN A 106 7.07 5.96 -0.47
C GLN A 106 6.17 5.87 0.76
N VAL A 107 6.48 6.60 1.84
CA VAL A 107 5.61 6.67 3.03
C VAL A 107 4.23 7.26 2.67
N PHE A 108 4.19 8.31 1.85
CA PHE A 108 2.94 8.90 1.36
C PHE A 108 2.09 7.88 0.60
N SER A 109 2.66 7.15 -0.36
CA SER A 109 1.99 6.06 -1.07
C SER A 109 1.42 5.00 -0.14
N ILE A 110 2.20 4.57 0.86
CA ILE A 110 1.77 3.56 1.82
C ILE A 110 0.64 4.08 2.70
N MET A 111 0.69 5.34 3.12
CA MET A 111 -0.36 5.97 3.92
C MET A 111 -1.66 6.08 3.12
N GLN A 112 -1.58 6.56 1.87
CA GLN A 112 -2.71 6.69 0.96
C GLN A 112 -3.42 5.35 0.76
N TRP A 113 -2.65 4.29 0.48
CA TRP A 113 -3.22 2.95 0.31
C TRP A 113 -3.71 2.32 1.59
N SER A 114 -3.01 2.50 2.71
CA SER A 114 -3.49 2.00 3.99
C SER A 114 -4.85 2.59 4.33
N ASN A 115 -5.09 3.85 3.98
CA ASN A 115 -6.39 4.48 4.13
C ASN A 115 -7.44 3.84 3.20
N GLU A 116 -7.17 3.73 1.90
CA GLU A 116 -8.08 3.08 0.94
C GLU A 116 -8.40 1.63 1.31
N PHE A 117 -7.38 0.82 1.56
CA PHE A 117 -7.53 -0.60 1.85
C PHE A 117 -8.29 -0.83 3.16
N ASN A 118 -8.09 0.02 4.18
CA ASN A 118 -8.86 -0.07 5.41
C ASN A 118 -10.37 0.22 5.20
N LEU A 119 -10.73 1.05 4.21
CA LEU A 119 -12.13 1.28 3.86
C LEU A 119 -12.76 0.05 3.18
N VAL A 120 -11.97 -0.70 2.39
CA VAL A 120 -12.44 -1.90 1.66
C VAL A 120 -12.38 -3.17 2.52
N LYS A 121 -11.49 -3.23 3.50
CA LYS A 121 -11.26 -4.38 4.39
C LYS A 121 -12.51 -4.98 5.08
N PRO A 122 -13.55 -4.22 5.51
CA PRO A 122 -14.72 -4.79 6.14
C PRO A 122 -15.69 -5.43 5.12
N ILE A 123 -15.22 -6.37 4.31
CA ILE A 123 -16.11 -7.26 3.55
C ILE A 123 -16.71 -8.27 4.53
N LYS A 124 -17.82 -7.89 5.17
CA LYS A 124 -18.66 -8.84 5.89
C LYS A 124 -19.39 -9.68 4.84
N LYS A 125 -19.23 -11.00 4.91
CA LYS A 125 -20.11 -11.91 4.18
C LYS A 125 -21.54 -11.57 4.62
N LYS A 126 -22.41 -11.19 3.68
CA LYS A 126 -23.83 -11.06 3.98
C LYS A 126 -24.29 -12.49 4.32
N ASP A 127 -24.55 -12.78 5.59
CA ASP A 127 -25.21 -14.03 5.96
C ASP A 127 -26.60 -13.95 5.33
N TRP A 128 -26.74 -14.54 4.14
CA TRP A 128 -28.05 -14.91 3.62
C TRP A 128 -28.55 -15.99 4.56
N GLY A 129 -29.22 -15.56 5.63
CA GLY A 129 -29.86 -16.45 6.57
C GLY A 129 -30.74 -17.41 5.79
N VAL A 130 -30.46 -18.70 5.97
CA VAL A 130 -31.28 -19.80 5.45
C VAL A 130 -32.64 -19.68 6.16
N GLY A 131 -33.58 -18.98 5.54
CA GLY A 131 -34.86 -18.63 6.19
C GLY A 131 -35.79 -17.70 5.41
N ALA A 132 -35.41 -17.17 4.25
CA ALA A 132 -36.35 -16.50 3.35
C ALA A 132 -37.11 -17.56 2.52
N VAL A 133 -38.02 -18.29 3.16
CA VAL A 133 -39.13 -18.96 2.47
C VAL A 133 -40.29 -17.97 2.51
N SER A 134 -40.55 -17.27 1.41
CA SER A 134 -41.81 -16.55 1.24
C SER A 134 -42.87 -17.56 0.82
N TRP A 135 -43.64 -18.05 1.79
CA TRP A 135 -45.01 -18.50 1.54
C TRP A 135 -45.93 -17.35 1.90
N GLU A 136 -46.39 -16.63 0.90
CA GLU A 136 -47.73 -16.03 0.79
C GLU A 136 -48.12 -16.05 -0.70
#